data_AF-C5KBP9-F1
#
_entry.id   AF-C5KBP9-F1
#
_cell.length_a   1.000
_cell.length_b   1.000
_cell.length_c   1.000
_cell.angle_alpha   90.00
_cell.angle_beta   90.00
_cell.angle_gamma   90.00
#
_symmetry.space_group_name_H-M   'P 1'
#
loop_
_entity.id
_entity.type
_entity.pdbx_description
1 polymer ?
#
loop_
_entity_poly.entity_id
_entity_poly.type
_entity_poly.pdbx_seq_one_letter_code
_entity_poly.pdbx_strand_id
1 'polypeptide(L)'
;TLLPASAQPFLSDIPVEKPSASEIRRNLTPREARQLAELQYHEQLRAYQRWVAAVADAMRERATATAAAMEEGEHHEQGVDEG
;
A
#
# COMPACT_ATOMS: atom_id res chain seq x y z
N THR A 1 -29.84 -18.87 -14.02
CA THR A 1 -30.86 -19.52 -13.19
C THR A 1 -30.69 -18.99 -11.77
N LEU A 2 -31.58 -18.10 -11.33
CA LEU A 2 -31.57 -17.56 -9.97
C LEU A 2 -32.13 -18.63 -9.02
N LEU A 3 -31.43 -18.93 -7.94
CA LEU A 3 -31.91 -19.87 -6.93
C LEU A 3 -33.19 -19.33 -6.25
N PRO A 4 -34.17 -20.20 -5.93
CA PRO A 4 -35.40 -19.79 -5.27
C PRO A 4 -35.13 -19.21 -3.87
N ALA A 5 -35.95 -18.24 -3.45
CA ALA A 5 -35.80 -17.54 -2.15
C ALA A 5 -35.80 -18.48 -0.93
N SER A 6 -36.40 -19.67 -1.04
CA SER A 6 -36.38 -20.72 -0.01
C SER A 6 -35.02 -21.42 0.16
N ALA A 7 -34.07 -21.20 -0.74
CA ALA A 7 -32.70 -21.73 -0.63
C ALA A 7 -31.75 -20.78 0.13
N GLN A 8 -32.18 -19.56 0.47
CA GLN A 8 -31.36 -18.58 1.17
C GLN A 8 -31.00 -18.95 2.63
N PRO A 9 -31.85 -19.61 3.45
CA PRO A 9 -31.46 -19.99 4.81
C PRO A 9 -30.52 -21.21 4.87
N PHE A 10 -30.39 -21.97 3.78
CA PHE A 10 -29.46 -23.11 3.71
C PHE A 10 -28.02 -22.71 3.34
N LEU A 11 -27.80 -21.47 2.89
CA LEU A 11 -26.48 -20.98 2.48
C LEU A 11 -25.74 -20.23 3.60
N SER A 12 -26.42 -19.81 4.67
CA SER A 12 -25.80 -19.13 5.81
C SER A 12 -25.01 -20.05 6.73
N ASP A 13 -25.33 -21.35 6.74
CA ASP A 13 -24.71 -22.36 7.61
C ASP A 13 -23.66 -23.23 6.91
N ILE A 14 -23.47 -23.03 5.59
CA ILE A 14 -22.39 -23.70 4.86
C ILE A 14 -21.14 -22.85 5.05
N PRO A 15 -20.06 -23.37 5.67
CA PRO A 15 -18.79 -22.70 5.64
C PRO A 15 -18.31 -22.69 4.19
N VAL A 16 -18.63 -21.62 3.46
CA VAL A 16 -18.04 -21.36 2.16
C VAL A 16 -16.61 -20.94 2.46
N GLU A 17 -15.72 -21.94 2.56
CA GLU A 17 -14.29 -21.69 2.66
C GLU A 17 -13.92 -20.79 1.49
N LYS A 18 -13.42 -19.60 1.82
CA LYS A 18 -12.95 -18.67 0.80
C LYS A 18 -11.82 -19.38 0.07
N PRO A 19 -11.92 -19.58 -1.26
CA PRO A 19 -10.90 -20.29 -1.99
C PRO A 19 -9.57 -19.57 -1.84
N SER A 20 -8.52 -20.34 -1.60
CA SER A 20 -7.15 -19.84 -1.51
C SER A 20 -6.74 -19.17 -2.82
N ALA A 21 -5.76 -18.26 -2.77
CA ALA A 21 -5.21 -17.64 -3.97
C ALA A 21 -4.64 -18.68 -4.96
N SER A 22 -4.21 -19.84 -4.47
CA SER A 22 -3.75 -20.96 -5.29
C SER A 22 -4.89 -21.62 -6.06
N GLU A 23 -6.01 -21.88 -5.40
CA GLU A 23 -7.22 -22.47 -6.01
C GLU A 23 -7.86 -21.54 -7.02
N ILE A 24 -7.93 -20.24 -6.71
CA ILE A 24 -8.44 -19.25 -7.65
C ILE A 24 -7.60 -19.29 -8.93
N ARG A 25 -6.26 -19.21 -8.82
CA ARG A 25 -5.36 -19.21 -9.98
C ARG A 25 -5.46 -20.48 -10.83
N ARG A 26 -5.65 -21.65 -10.21
CA ARG A 26 -5.81 -22.92 -10.92
C ARG A 26 -7.10 -23.01 -11.73
N ASN A 27 -8.14 -22.29 -11.31
CA ASN A 27 -9.45 -22.32 -11.94
C ASN A 27 -9.68 -21.19 -12.96
N LEU A 28 -8.71 -20.29 -13.15
CA LEU A 28 -8.84 -19.21 -14.14
C LEU A 28 -8.72 -19.74 -15.55
N THR A 29 -9.59 -19.26 -16.43
CA THR A 29 -9.37 -19.38 -17.87
C THR A 29 -8.15 -18.54 -18.29
N PRO A 30 -7.52 -18.83 -19.44
CA PRO A 30 -6.40 -18.03 -19.94
C PRO A 30 -6.72 -16.55 -20.11
N ARG A 31 -7.98 -16.19 -20.38
CA ARG A 31 -8.43 -14.79 -20.47
C ARG A 31 -8.45 -14.13 -19.09
N GLU A 32 -9.05 -14.78 -18.10
CA GLU A 32 -9.15 -14.25 -16.74
C GLU A 32 -7.77 -14.17 -16.06
N ALA A 33 -6.87 -15.12 -16.34
CA ALA A 33 -5.49 -15.06 -15.86
C ALA A 33 -4.75 -13.81 -16.37
N ARG A 34 -4.95 -13.43 -17.65
CA ARG A 34 -4.39 -12.19 -18.21
C ARG A 34 -4.99 -10.95 -17.56
N GLN A 35 -6.30 -10.91 -17.36
CA GLN A 35 -6.98 -9.80 -16.69
C GLN A 35 -6.50 -9.65 -15.24
N LEU A 36 -6.33 -10.76 -14.52
CA LEU A 36 -5.79 -10.75 -13.15
C LEU A 36 -4.36 -10.23 -13.12
N ALA A 37 -3.50 -10.64 -14.06
CA ALA A 37 -2.13 -10.15 -14.14
C ALA A 37 -2.07 -8.64 -14.40
N GLU A 38 -2.92 -8.12 -15.29
CA GLU A 38 -3.02 -6.69 -15.57
C GLU A 38 -3.48 -5.89 -14.34
N LEU A 39 -4.49 -6.38 -13.63
CA LEU A 39 -4.95 -5.76 -12.37
C LEU A 39 -3.84 -5.74 -11.31
N GLN A 40 -3.14 -6.87 -11.12
CA GLN A 40 -2.01 -6.97 -10.20
C GLN A 40 -0.88 -6.01 -10.56
N TYR A 41 -0.57 -5.88 -11.85
CA TYR A 41 0.43 -4.93 -12.33
C TYR A 41 0.06 -3.49 -11.96
N HIS A 42 -1.19 -3.08 -12.18
CA HIS A 42 -1.63 -1.73 -11.82
C HIS A 42 -1.62 -1.47 -10.31
N GLU A 43 -1.95 -2.46 -9.49
CA GLU A 43 -1.83 -2.34 -8.03
C GLU A 43 -0.37 -2.17 -7.59
N GLN A 44 0.54 -2.98 -8.15
CA GLN A 44 1.98 -2.87 -7.92
C GLN A 44 2.51 -1.51 -8.36
N LEU A 45 2.07 -1.01 -9.52
CA LEU A 45 2.46 0.31 -10.02
C LEU A 45 2.02 1.43 -9.07
N ARG A 46 0.77 1.40 -8.60
CA ARG A 46 0.27 2.38 -7.60
C ARG A 46 1.04 2.29 -6.28
N ALA A 47 1.38 1.08 -5.83
CA ALA A 47 2.17 0.89 -4.63
C ALA A 47 3.58 1.48 -4.77
N TYR A 48 4.22 1.23 -5.92
CA TYR A 48 5.53 1.80 -6.24
C TYR A 48 5.49 3.34 -6.28
N GLN A 49 4.50 3.92 -6.95
CA GLN A 49 4.33 5.38 -7.00
C GLN A 49 4.17 6.00 -5.60
N ARG A 50 3.37 5.38 -4.72
CA ARG A 50 3.25 5.83 -3.32
C ARG A 50 4.56 5.71 -2.56
N TRP A 51 5.30 4.62 -2.77
CA TRP A 51 6.61 4.44 -2.14
C TRP A 51 7.61 5.52 -2.59
N VAL A 52 7.68 5.84 -3.88
CA VAL A 52 8.53 6.92 -4.39
C VAL A 52 8.17 8.26 -3.76
N ALA A 53 6.88 8.59 -3.65
CA ALA A 53 6.44 9.82 -3.00
C ALA A 53 6.87 9.87 -1.52
N ALA A 54 6.64 8.78 -0.77
CA ALA A 54 7.05 8.70 0.63
C ALA A 54 8.58 8.86 0.81
N VAL A 55 9.38 8.29 -0.09
CA VAL A 55 10.84 8.48 -0.09
C VAL A 55 11.21 9.95 -0.33
N ALA A 56 10.57 10.60 -1.30
CA ALA A 56 10.83 12.01 -1.59
C ALA A 56 10.47 12.92 -0.41
N ASP A 57 9.34 12.65 0.25
CA ASP A 57 8.92 13.38 1.44
C ASP A 57 9.91 13.17 2.60
N ALA A 58 10.34 11.93 2.86
CA ALA A 58 11.34 11.65 3.89
C ALA A 58 12.69 12.33 3.61
N MET A 59 13.12 12.41 2.35
CA MET A 59 14.34 13.15 1.99
C MET A 59 14.19 14.65 2.23
N ARG A 60 13.01 15.22 1.94
CA ARG A 60 12.71 16.63 2.21
C ARG A 60 12.72 16.91 3.72
N GLU A 61 12.05 16.09 4.51
CA GLU A 61 12.03 16.20 5.98
C GLU A 61 13.44 16.13 6.57
N ARG A 62 14.28 15.22 6.06
CA ARG A 62 15.68 15.12 6.47
C ARG A 62 16.47 16.38 6.14
N ALA A 63 16.27 16.95 4.95
CA ALA A 63 16.93 18.18 4.55
C ALA A 63 16.51 19.36 5.45
N THR A 64 15.22 19.48 5.75
CA THR A 64 14.72 20.55 6.65
C THR A 64 15.22 20.39 8.07
N ALA A 65 15.23 19.17 8.61
CA ALA A 65 15.78 18.89 9.94
C ALA A 65 17.28 19.20 10.02
N THR A 66 18.03 18.92 8.94
CA THR A 66 19.46 19.23 8.88
C THR A 66 19.70 20.75 8.84
N ALA A 67 18.92 21.48 8.04
CA ALA A 67 19.01 22.94 7.98
C ALA A 67 18.70 23.59 9.35
N ALA A 68 17.63 23.16 10.01
CA ALA A 68 17.27 23.64 11.34
C ALA A 68 18.37 23.36 12.38
N ALA A 69 18.98 22.18 12.35
CA ALA A 69 20.09 21.84 13.24
C ALA A 69 21.35 22.68 13.00
N MET A 70 21.58 23.14 11.77
CA MET A 70 22.70 24.05 11.44
C MET A 70 22.43 25.47 11.94
N GLU A 71 21.20 25.99 11.79
CA GLU A 71 20.82 27.31 12.32
C GLU A 71 20.90 27.35 13.87
N GLU A 72 20.44 26.31 14.56
CA GLU A 72 20.57 26.21 16.04
C GLU A 72 22.03 26.16 16.51
N GLY A 73 22.91 25.52 15.75
CA GLY A 73 24.35 25.47 16.02
C GLY A 73 25.02 26.84 15.87
N GLU A 74 24.70 27.60 14.83
CA GLU A 74 25.24 28.95 14.60
C GLU A 74 24.77 29.97 15.65
N HIS A 75 23.52 29.88 16.11
CA HIS A 75 23.02 30.70 17.22
C HIS A 75 23.66 30.38 18.57
N HIS A 76 24.06 29.11 18.79
CA HIS A 76 24.75 28.72 20.02
C HIS A 76 26.19 29.23 20.07
N GLU A 77 26.91 29.29 18.95
CA GLU A 77 28.28 29.81 18.91
C GLU A 77 28.36 31.34 19.04
N GLN A 78 27.37 32.09 18.53
CA GLN A 78 27.32 33.55 18.70
C GLN A 78 27.04 34.01 20.14
N GLY A 79 26.39 33.17 20.97
CA GLY A 79 26.10 33.49 22.37
C GLY A 79 27.25 33.23 23.36
N VAL A 80 28.34 32.59 22.91
CA VAL A 80 29.48 32.22 23.77
C VAL A 80 30.61 33.27 23.71
N ASP A 81 30.65 34.10 22.67
CA ASP A 81 31.74 35.07 22.43
C ASP A 81 31.47 36.48 23.01
N GLU A 82 30.28 36.72 23.60
CA GLU A 82 29.93 38.01 24.23
C GLU A 82 30.00 38.02 25.79
N GLY A 83 30.66 37.05 26.42
CA GLY A 83 30.73 36.87 27.89
C GLY A 83 32.05 37.26 28.55
#